data_AF-A0AAN6GQF4-F1
#
_entry.id   AF-A0AAN6GQF4-F1
#
_cell.length_a   1.000
_cell.length_b   1.000
_cell.length_c   1.000
_cell.angle_alpha   90.00
_cell.angle_beta   90.00
_cell.angle_gamma   90.00
#
_symmetry.space_group_name_H-M   'P 1'
#
loop_
_entity.id
_entity.type
_entity.pdbx_description
1 polymer ?
#
loop_
_entity_poly.entity_id
_entity_poly.type
_entity_poly.pdbx_seq_one_letter_code
_entity_poly.pdbx_strand_id
1 'polypeptide(L)'
;MPFTLQLLGWTSTINSMKNFLPSGAEALAPHTRGSACYKDVVQTFYDVEAHQFSTDDSIRKRGAIALFLCDAEADSIAVPRECNIGAQGQPSAVGVLDWDDYEMQACIHALHRTPQLWASFDNHRKVFPLLLVIQRQRNGVDEAREIYSEIAQQQQRFLSYASSTARKHAQETEELLAQSAGAIRQLHQTLIATLAHGSGILRGLSEEITANMSILHAELVNVTSVRIFSSIDDKMNSALKELRKNHESSTETALLRAIDAIRVALIRANSEIANDRASVQKLVAHDGPVATLLDNFGQQQTLAFAASRAHQIELESQNGQLHQAISNLRGVIQEVYRFDARRRELLEEEIVSKRRSVKKARPLLLSLIPDIASERDDIDWTGERSFSSLTLLVRNAR
;
A
#
# COMPACT_ATOMS: atom_id res chain seq x y z
N MET A 1 3.27 -10.81 -6.55
CA MET A 1 3.21 -12.29 -6.51
C MET A 1 4.61 -12.84 -6.76
N PRO A 2 5.36 -13.23 -5.71
CA PRO A 2 6.15 -14.46 -5.77
C PRO A 2 6.36 -15.09 -4.37
N PHE A 3 5.42 -15.90 -3.87
CA PHE A 3 5.64 -16.67 -2.63
C PHE A 3 5.30 -18.17 -2.77
N THR A 4 4.77 -18.60 -3.92
CA THR A 4 4.34 -19.98 -4.16
C THR A 4 5.47 -20.91 -4.63
N LEU A 5 6.66 -20.41 -4.97
CA LEU A 5 7.75 -21.22 -5.54
C LEU A 5 8.69 -21.86 -4.50
N GLN A 6 8.60 -21.51 -3.21
CA GLN A 6 9.50 -22.07 -2.19
C GLN A 6 9.00 -23.38 -1.54
N LEU A 7 7.70 -23.68 -1.61
CA LEU A 7 7.15 -24.92 -1.03
C LEU A 7 7.39 -26.17 -1.89
N LEU A 8 7.60 -25.99 -3.21
CA LEU A 8 7.91 -27.11 -4.11
C LEU A 8 9.34 -27.64 -3.95
N GLY A 9 10.27 -26.81 -3.47
CA GLY A 9 11.65 -27.22 -3.21
C GLY A 9 11.79 -28.27 -2.10
N TRP A 10 10.92 -28.24 -1.09
CA TRP A 10 10.99 -29.14 0.08
C TRP A 10 10.40 -30.53 -0.17
N THR A 11 9.42 -30.65 -1.08
CA THR A 11 8.82 -31.96 -1.40
C THR A 11 9.76 -32.84 -2.24
N SER A 12 10.60 -32.22 -3.08
CA SER A 12 11.62 -32.90 -3.89
C SER A 12 12.73 -33.52 -3.04
N THR A 13 13.23 -32.80 -2.02
CA THR A 13 14.26 -33.29 -1.10
C THR A 13 13.77 -34.45 -0.23
N ILE A 14 12.51 -34.42 0.20
CA ILE A 14 11.91 -35.51 1.02
C ILE A 14 11.74 -36.79 0.20
N ASN A 15 11.37 -36.71 -1.08
CA ASN A 15 11.28 -37.88 -1.94
C ASN A 15 12.67 -38.44 -2.32
N SER A 16 13.70 -37.60 -2.40
CA SER A 16 15.08 -38.04 -2.65
C SER A 16 15.68 -38.81 -1.44
N MET A 17 15.32 -38.43 -0.21
CA MET A 17 15.77 -39.13 1.01
C MET A 17 15.18 -40.53 1.18
N LYS A 18 14.01 -40.84 0.59
CA LYS A 18 13.44 -42.19 0.62
C LYS A 18 14.24 -43.21 -0.18
N ASN A 19 15.01 -42.78 -1.17
CA ASN A 19 15.78 -43.65 -2.06
C ASN A 19 17.24 -43.85 -1.61
N PHE A 20 17.68 -43.15 -0.55
CA PHE A 20 19.05 -43.22 -0.03
C PHE A 20 19.22 -44.12 1.21
N LEU A 21 18.12 -44.66 1.74
CA LEU A 21 18.18 -45.71 2.74
C LEU A 21 18.29 -47.04 1.99
N PRO A 22 19.47 -47.69 1.91
CA PRO A 22 19.55 -49.06 1.43
C PRO A 22 18.53 -49.88 2.23
N SER A 23 17.76 -50.72 1.55
CA SER A 23 16.73 -51.57 2.15
C SER A 23 17.34 -52.33 3.34
N GLY A 24 17.09 -51.83 4.56
CA GLY A 24 17.71 -52.34 5.79
C GLY A 24 17.44 -53.82 6.03
N ALA A 25 16.46 -54.39 5.31
CA ALA A 25 16.13 -55.80 5.33
C ALA A 25 17.29 -56.71 4.86
N GLU A 26 18.15 -56.27 3.93
CA GLU A 26 19.26 -57.09 3.43
C GLU A 26 20.48 -57.07 4.36
N ALA A 27 20.71 -55.96 5.07
CA ALA A 27 21.74 -55.84 6.11
C ALA A 27 21.37 -56.60 7.41
N LEU A 28 20.09 -56.96 7.57
CA LEU A 28 19.53 -57.68 8.71
C LEU A 28 19.32 -59.18 8.45
N ALA A 29 19.75 -59.70 7.29
CA ALA A 29 19.61 -61.12 7.00
C ALA A 29 20.39 -61.97 8.02
N PRO A 30 19.74 -62.92 8.73
CA PRO A 30 20.39 -63.72 9.76
C PRO A 30 21.50 -64.57 9.14
N HIS A 31 22.72 -64.40 9.65
CA HIS A 31 23.89 -65.15 9.21
C HIS A 31 23.74 -66.65 9.59
N THR A 32 23.22 -67.45 8.65
CA THR A 32 23.29 -68.93 8.62
C THR A 32 24.75 -69.39 8.57
N ARG A 33 25.22 -70.54 9.09
CA ARG A 33 24.69 -71.72 9.80
C ARG A 33 25.95 -72.31 10.46
N GLY A 34 26.08 -72.18 11.79
CA GLY A 34 26.94 -73.10 12.54
C GLY A 34 26.11 -74.33 12.91
N SER A 35 26.73 -75.49 13.09
CA SER A 35 26.05 -76.65 13.69
C SER A 35 25.38 -76.20 15.00
N ALA A 36 24.10 -76.52 15.16
CA ALA A 36 23.31 -76.06 16.31
C ALA A 36 23.98 -76.48 17.63
N CYS A 37 24.49 -77.71 17.70
CA CYS A 37 25.23 -78.26 18.85
C CYS A 37 26.42 -77.38 19.27
N TYR A 38 27.24 -76.92 18.31
CA TYR A 38 28.38 -76.05 18.61
C TYR A 38 27.97 -74.72 19.20
N LYS A 39 26.92 -74.11 18.64
CA LYS A 39 26.41 -72.84 19.16
C LYS A 39 25.85 -73.03 20.56
N ASP A 40 25.08 -74.09 20.78
CA ASP A 40 24.45 -74.38 22.06
C ASP A 40 25.49 -74.67 23.14
N VAL A 41 26.55 -75.43 22.83
CA VAL A 41 27.67 -75.67 23.75
C VAL A 41 28.38 -74.36 24.09
N VAL A 42 28.83 -73.61 23.08
CA VAL A 42 29.59 -72.37 23.32
C VAL A 42 28.72 -71.34 24.06
N GLN A 43 27.41 -71.29 23.77
CA GLN A 43 26.46 -70.43 24.46
C GLN A 43 26.23 -70.87 25.91
N THR A 44 25.99 -72.16 26.17
CA THR A 44 25.77 -72.67 27.54
C THR A 44 27.00 -72.43 28.41
N PHE A 45 28.18 -72.72 27.89
CA PHE A 45 29.42 -72.43 28.62
C PHE A 45 29.54 -70.93 28.86
N TYR A 46 29.32 -70.08 27.85
CA TYR A 46 29.35 -68.62 28.01
C TYR A 46 28.41 -68.12 29.12
N ASP A 47 27.18 -68.64 29.21
CA ASP A 47 26.17 -68.20 30.16
C ASP A 47 26.49 -68.57 31.62
N VAL A 48 27.14 -69.71 31.85
CA VAL A 48 27.41 -70.23 33.20
C VAL A 48 28.63 -69.56 33.86
N GLU A 49 29.67 -69.22 33.09
CA GLU A 49 31.00 -68.93 33.67
C GLU A 49 31.76 -67.78 32.98
N ALA A 50 31.02 -66.83 32.37
CA ALA A 50 31.42 -65.74 31.47
C ALA A 50 32.80 -65.05 31.70
N HIS A 51 33.40 -65.13 32.89
CA HIS A 51 34.52 -64.31 33.34
C HIS A 51 35.78 -65.10 33.77
N GLN A 52 35.77 -66.44 33.83
CA GLN A 52 36.90 -67.23 34.37
C GLN A 52 37.57 -68.23 33.39
N PHE A 53 37.13 -68.26 32.13
CA PHE A 53 37.49 -69.32 31.17
C PHE A 53 38.94 -69.38 30.71
N SER A 54 39.68 -68.27 30.71
CA SER A 54 41.05 -68.29 30.20
C SER A 54 42.02 -69.01 31.13
N THR A 55 41.64 -69.15 32.41
CA THR A 55 42.54 -69.65 33.47
C THR A 55 42.16 -71.02 34.01
N ASP A 56 40.88 -71.41 33.96
CA ASP A 56 40.46 -72.71 34.49
C ASP A 56 40.63 -73.83 33.45
N ASP A 57 41.54 -74.76 33.74
CA ASP A 57 41.81 -75.93 32.90
C ASP A 57 40.64 -76.94 32.92
N SER A 58 39.86 -77.00 34.00
CA SER A 58 38.71 -77.90 34.12
C SER A 58 37.60 -77.51 33.14
N ILE A 59 37.26 -76.21 33.08
CA ILE A 59 36.25 -75.70 32.16
C ILE A 59 36.68 -75.90 30.70
N ARG A 60 37.96 -75.65 30.41
CA ARG A 60 38.52 -75.89 29.07
C ARG A 60 38.43 -77.35 28.65
N LYS A 61 38.66 -78.28 29.58
CA LYS A 61 38.52 -79.71 29.34
C LYS A 61 37.07 -80.11 29.12
N ARG A 62 36.13 -79.65 29.96
CA ARG A 62 34.69 -79.89 29.81
C ARG A 62 34.17 -79.35 28.48
N GLY A 63 34.53 -78.12 28.13
CA GLY A 63 34.19 -77.51 26.84
C GLY A 63 34.76 -78.27 25.65
N ALA A 64 36.01 -78.76 25.75
CA ALA A 64 36.61 -79.58 24.71
C ALA A 64 35.94 -80.95 24.55
N ILE A 65 35.53 -81.59 25.65
CA ILE A 65 34.74 -82.83 25.61
C ILE A 65 33.38 -82.55 24.96
N ALA A 66 32.70 -81.47 25.34
CA ALA A 66 31.40 -81.10 24.76
C ALA A 66 31.49 -80.85 23.23
N LEU A 67 32.50 -80.12 22.77
CA LEU A 67 32.72 -79.92 21.33
C LEU A 67 33.06 -81.23 20.62
N PHE A 68 33.88 -82.08 21.22
CA PHE A 68 34.18 -83.40 20.70
C PHE A 68 32.91 -84.27 20.56
N LEU A 69 32.01 -84.21 21.55
CA LEU A 69 30.73 -84.93 21.48
C LEU A 69 29.84 -84.41 20.34
N CYS A 70 29.82 -83.09 20.09
CA CYS A 70 29.13 -82.53 18.93
C CYS A 70 29.70 -83.04 17.60
N ASP A 71 31.03 -83.14 17.47
CA ASP A 71 31.67 -83.70 16.27
C ASP A 71 31.40 -85.19 16.14
N ALA A 72 31.49 -85.93 17.23
CA ALA A 72 31.24 -87.36 17.23
C ALA A 72 29.78 -87.68 16.85
N GLU A 73 28.82 -86.88 17.29
CA GLU A 73 27.42 -87.00 16.86
C GLU A 73 27.27 -86.67 15.37
N ALA A 74 27.87 -85.56 14.90
CA ALA A 74 27.79 -85.14 13.50
C ALA A 74 28.41 -86.17 12.53
N ASP A 75 29.54 -86.76 12.91
CA ASP A 75 30.29 -87.72 12.10
C ASP A 75 29.93 -89.19 12.42
N SER A 76 28.95 -89.42 13.32
CA SER A 76 28.56 -90.76 13.78
C SER A 76 29.73 -91.60 14.33
N ILE A 77 30.70 -90.95 14.99
CA ILE A 77 31.86 -91.59 15.61
C ILE A 77 31.44 -92.23 16.93
N ALA A 78 31.84 -93.49 17.14
CA ALA A 78 31.59 -94.17 18.41
C ALA A 78 32.35 -93.50 19.57
N VAL A 79 31.60 -92.98 20.53
CA VAL A 79 32.13 -92.32 21.73
C VAL A 79 32.44 -93.37 22.81
N PRO A 80 33.57 -93.26 23.56
CA PRO A 80 33.84 -94.13 24.71
C PRO A 80 32.71 -94.09 25.74
N ARG A 81 32.44 -95.23 26.40
CA ARG A 81 31.35 -95.32 27.39
C ARG A 81 31.57 -94.39 28.57
N GLU A 82 32.83 -94.16 28.93
CA GLU A 82 33.26 -93.23 29.97
C GLU A 82 32.92 -91.77 29.65
N CYS A 83 32.59 -91.42 28.40
CA CYS A 83 32.15 -90.08 28.01
C CYS A 83 30.63 -89.96 27.83
N ASN A 84 29.85 -91.00 28.15
CA ASN A 84 28.40 -91.05 27.96
C ASN A 84 27.66 -91.18 29.30
N ILE A 85 27.87 -90.24 30.22
CA ILE A 85 27.39 -90.28 31.62
C ILE A 85 26.02 -89.58 31.79
N GLY A 86 25.29 -89.31 30.71
CA GLY A 86 23.97 -88.67 30.78
C GLY A 86 22.88 -89.57 31.38
N ALA A 87 21.90 -88.97 32.07
CA ALA A 87 20.79 -89.63 32.78
C ALA A 87 19.89 -90.56 31.92
N GLN A 88 20.09 -90.63 30.61
CA GLN A 88 19.38 -91.51 29.67
C GLN A 88 20.30 -92.29 28.72
N GLY A 89 21.61 -92.34 28.98
CA GLY A 89 22.58 -93.01 28.10
C GLY A 89 22.73 -92.37 26.72
N GLN A 90 22.22 -91.14 26.55
CA GLN A 90 22.47 -90.32 25.37
C GLN A 90 23.56 -89.29 25.67
N PRO A 91 24.56 -89.15 24.79
CA PRO A 91 25.61 -88.15 24.94
C PRO A 91 25.01 -86.78 24.70
N SER A 92 24.72 -86.03 25.77
CA SER A 92 24.36 -84.62 25.66
C SER A 92 25.61 -83.78 25.86
N ALA A 93 26.06 -83.09 24.81
CA ALA A 93 27.20 -82.18 24.87
C ALA A 93 27.02 -81.07 25.93
N VAL A 94 25.78 -80.70 26.24
CA VAL A 94 25.43 -79.68 27.24
C VAL A 94 25.56 -80.22 28.68
N GLY A 95 25.34 -81.51 28.91
CA GLY A 95 25.41 -82.13 30.24
C GLY A 95 26.83 -82.29 30.81
N VAL A 96 27.87 -81.99 30.02
CA VAL A 96 29.28 -82.09 30.44
C VAL A 96 29.67 -81.02 31.46
N LEU A 97 28.89 -79.92 31.53
CA LEU A 97 29.09 -78.86 32.52
C LEU A 97 28.93 -79.37 33.96
N ASP A 98 27.99 -80.29 34.19
CA ASP A 98 27.65 -80.81 35.52
C ASP A 98 28.56 -81.95 35.97
N TRP A 99 29.51 -82.39 35.13
CA TRP A 99 30.39 -83.51 35.46
C TRP A 99 31.28 -83.17 36.65
N ASP A 100 31.52 -84.15 37.51
CA ASP A 100 32.58 -84.02 38.50
C ASP A 100 33.98 -84.20 37.85
N ASP A 101 35.03 -83.90 38.61
CA ASP A 101 36.39 -84.04 38.10
C ASP A 101 36.76 -85.50 37.81
N TYR A 102 36.11 -86.47 38.47
CA TYR A 102 36.36 -87.89 38.25
C TYR A 102 35.80 -88.36 36.91
N GLU A 103 34.56 -87.99 36.60
CA GLU A 103 33.85 -88.25 35.35
C GLU A 103 34.59 -87.63 34.17
N MET A 104 34.99 -86.36 34.31
CA MET A 104 35.82 -85.66 33.31
C MET A 104 37.13 -86.41 33.05
N GLN A 105 37.86 -86.80 34.10
CA GLN A 105 39.15 -87.49 33.95
C GLN A 105 38.99 -88.91 33.38
N ALA A 106 37.92 -89.62 33.74
CA ALA A 106 37.61 -90.94 33.17
C ALA A 106 37.40 -90.85 31.66
N CYS A 107 36.63 -89.87 31.20
CA CYS A 107 36.43 -89.61 29.77
C CYS A 107 37.75 -89.22 29.07
N ILE A 108 38.52 -88.29 29.63
CA ILE A 108 39.83 -87.89 29.07
C ILE A 108 40.77 -89.09 28.93
N HIS A 109 40.85 -89.93 29.97
CA HIS A 109 41.67 -91.14 29.94
C HIS A 109 41.20 -92.12 28.86
N ALA A 110 39.89 -92.25 28.64
CA ALA A 110 39.33 -93.07 27.57
C ALA A 110 39.66 -92.50 26.17
N LEU A 111 39.57 -91.18 25.98
CA LEU A 111 39.96 -90.50 24.74
C LEU A 111 41.45 -90.69 24.43
N HIS A 112 42.32 -90.67 25.44
CA HIS A 112 43.76 -90.90 25.29
C HIS A 112 44.12 -92.32 24.80
N ARG A 113 43.23 -93.31 24.97
CA ARG A 113 43.46 -94.68 24.45
C ARG A 113 43.46 -94.75 22.92
N THR A 114 42.83 -93.78 22.25
CA THR A 114 42.71 -93.76 20.79
C THR A 114 43.36 -92.50 20.22
N PRO A 115 44.47 -92.59 19.46
CA PRO A 115 45.21 -91.42 18.97
C PRO A 115 44.35 -90.43 18.18
N GLN A 116 43.39 -90.92 17.39
CA GLN A 116 42.49 -90.08 16.59
C GLN A 116 41.55 -89.24 17.45
N LEU A 117 40.96 -89.85 18.49
CA LEU A 117 40.04 -89.16 19.40
C LEU A 117 40.79 -88.17 20.28
N TRP A 118 41.99 -88.54 20.74
CA TRP A 118 42.88 -87.65 21.48
C TRP A 118 43.27 -86.40 20.68
N ALA A 119 43.61 -86.57 19.39
CA ALA A 119 43.97 -85.46 18.53
C ALA A 119 42.82 -84.46 18.34
N SER A 120 41.59 -84.97 18.13
CA SER A 120 40.38 -84.12 18.05
C SER A 120 40.12 -83.39 19.37
N PHE A 121 40.11 -84.10 20.50
CA PHE A 121 39.95 -83.50 21.82
C PHE A 121 41.00 -82.41 22.13
N ASP A 122 42.29 -82.68 21.90
CA ASP A 122 43.35 -81.70 22.17
C ASP A 122 43.25 -80.47 21.26
N ASN A 123 42.79 -80.66 20.01
CA ASN A 123 42.48 -79.55 19.11
C ASN A 123 41.33 -78.69 19.67
N HIS A 124 40.21 -79.29 20.09
CA HIS A 124 39.12 -78.56 20.72
C HIS A 124 39.57 -77.85 22.00
N ARG A 125 40.41 -78.47 22.82
CA ARG A 125 40.95 -77.85 24.06
C ARG A 125 41.79 -76.60 23.80
N LYS A 126 42.46 -76.52 22.66
CA LYS A 126 43.22 -75.33 22.23
C LYS A 126 42.33 -74.26 21.63
N VAL A 127 41.33 -74.66 20.85
CA VAL A 127 40.46 -73.75 20.09
C VAL A 127 39.29 -73.23 20.93
N PHE A 128 38.84 -73.97 21.94
CA PHE A 128 37.67 -73.64 22.76
C PHE A 128 37.73 -72.23 23.40
N PRO A 129 38.84 -71.78 24.03
CA PRO A 129 38.92 -70.41 24.54
C PRO A 129 38.73 -69.34 23.46
N LEU A 130 39.25 -69.58 22.25
CA LEU A 130 39.08 -68.67 21.12
C LEU A 130 37.62 -68.62 20.67
N LEU A 131 36.93 -69.76 20.63
CA LEU A 131 35.50 -69.82 20.27
C LEU A 131 34.62 -69.05 21.25
N LEU A 132 34.92 -69.10 22.55
CA LEU A 132 34.22 -68.29 23.56
C LEU A 132 34.44 -66.78 23.34
N VAL A 133 35.67 -66.36 23.02
CA VAL A 133 35.96 -64.94 22.70
C VAL A 133 35.20 -64.50 21.44
N ILE A 134 35.18 -65.34 20.40
CA ILE A 134 34.43 -65.08 19.17
C ILE A 134 32.92 -64.99 19.46
N GLN A 135 32.38 -65.90 20.28
CA GLN A 135 30.96 -65.87 20.67
C GLN A 135 30.62 -64.59 21.45
N ARG A 136 31.49 -64.16 22.37
CA ARG A 136 31.31 -62.89 23.08
C ARG A 136 31.29 -61.70 22.13
N GLN A 137 32.23 -61.65 21.18
CA GLN A 137 32.27 -60.58 20.18
C GLN A 137 31.01 -60.61 19.29
N ARG A 138 30.57 -61.79 18.89
CA ARG A 138 29.34 -61.98 18.14
C ARG A 138 28.12 -61.47 18.90
N ASN A 139 27.97 -61.87 20.16
CA ASN A 139 26.86 -61.40 21.01
C ASN A 139 26.90 -59.87 21.16
N GLY A 140 28.08 -59.27 21.32
CA GLY A 140 28.22 -57.82 21.33
C GLY A 140 27.89 -57.14 19.99
N VAL A 141 28.19 -57.77 18.86
CA VAL A 141 27.79 -57.28 17.53
C VAL A 141 26.27 -57.39 17.34
N ASP A 142 25.67 -58.50 17.77
CA ASP A 142 24.23 -58.74 17.66
C ASP A 142 23.46 -57.77 18.58
N GLU A 143 23.92 -57.53 19.81
CA GLU A 143 23.40 -56.50 20.72
C GLU A 143 23.52 -55.09 20.13
N ALA A 144 24.70 -54.74 19.59
CA ALA A 144 24.88 -53.45 18.94
C ALA A 144 23.92 -53.28 17.75
N ARG A 145 23.73 -54.32 16.94
CA ARG A 145 22.77 -54.31 15.82
C ARG A 145 21.34 -54.12 16.29
N GLU A 146 20.94 -54.78 17.37
CA GLU A 146 19.63 -54.61 17.99
C GLU A 146 19.43 -53.15 18.42
N ILE A 147 20.38 -52.58 19.18
CA ILE A 147 20.36 -51.17 19.61
C ILE A 147 20.26 -50.22 18.41
N TYR A 148 21.07 -50.42 17.37
CA TYR A 148 21.01 -49.59 16.15
C TYR A 148 19.67 -49.74 15.42
N SER A 149 19.09 -50.93 15.39
CA SER A 149 17.79 -51.18 14.78
C SER A 149 16.67 -50.47 15.54
N GLU A 150 16.71 -50.47 16.88
CA GLU A 150 15.76 -49.74 17.72
C GLU A 150 15.88 -48.22 17.52
N ILE A 151 17.10 -47.69 17.52
CA ILE A 151 17.35 -46.26 17.26
C ILE A 151 16.83 -45.87 15.87
N ALA A 152 17.11 -46.67 14.84
CA ALA A 152 16.64 -46.40 13.49
C ALA A 152 15.10 -46.41 13.42
N GLN A 153 14.45 -47.37 14.08
CA GLN A 153 12.99 -47.40 14.18
C GLN A 153 12.43 -46.18 14.93
N GLN A 154 13.07 -45.77 16.03
CA GLN A 154 12.67 -44.57 16.78
C GLN A 154 12.82 -43.29 15.94
N GLN A 155 13.92 -43.15 15.21
CA GLN A 155 14.14 -42.03 14.28
C GLN A 155 13.10 -42.00 13.17
N GLN A 156 12.77 -43.15 12.58
CA GLN A 156 11.73 -43.26 11.56
C GLN A 156 10.36 -42.85 12.12
N ARG A 157 10.00 -43.32 13.33
CA ARG A 157 8.76 -42.92 14.02
C ARG A 157 8.74 -41.42 14.27
N PHE A 158 9.83 -40.84 14.78
CA PHE A 158 9.95 -39.40 15.02
C PHE A 158 9.79 -38.58 13.72
N LEU A 159 10.47 -38.95 12.64
CA LEU A 159 10.37 -38.27 11.35
C LEU A 159 8.95 -38.37 10.77
N SER A 160 8.30 -39.52 10.91
CA SER A 160 6.90 -39.70 10.48
C SER A 160 5.94 -38.80 11.28
N TYR A 161 6.15 -38.69 12.59
CA TYR A 161 5.38 -37.80 13.46
C TYR A 161 5.61 -36.34 13.08
N ALA A 162 6.86 -35.88 13.00
CA ALA A 162 7.21 -34.51 12.64
C ALA A 162 6.65 -34.11 11.26
N SER A 163 6.73 -35.01 10.27
CA SER A 163 6.14 -34.81 8.94
C SER A 163 4.61 -34.64 9.01
N SER A 164 3.93 -35.47 9.82
CA SER A 164 2.48 -35.37 9.97
C SER A 164 2.07 -34.06 10.65
N THR A 165 2.80 -33.62 11.67
CA THR A 165 2.55 -32.36 12.39
C THR A 165 2.82 -31.16 11.50
N ALA A 166 3.91 -31.16 10.73
CA ALA A 166 4.20 -30.10 9.75
C ALA A 166 3.10 -29.99 8.68
N ARG A 167 2.54 -31.11 8.22
CA ARG A 167 1.40 -31.11 7.29
C ARG A 167 0.14 -30.52 7.92
N LYS A 168 -0.16 -30.85 9.18
CA LYS A 168 -1.30 -30.26 9.90
C LYS A 168 -1.16 -28.75 10.04
N HIS A 169 0.01 -28.26 10.45
CA HIS A 169 0.25 -26.82 10.54
C HIS A 169 0.20 -26.13 9.17
N ALA A 170 0.70 -26.76 8.11
CA ALA A 170 0.56 -26.23 6.75
C ALA A 170 -0.92 -26.12 6.33
N GLN A 171 -1.76 -27.10 6.68
CA GLN A 171 -3.20 -27.05 6.43
C GLN A 171 -3.91 -25.97 7.27
N GLU A 172 -3.60 -25.86 8.56
CA GLU A 172 -4.16 -24.83 9.45
C GLU A 172 -3.80 -23.42 8.96
N THR A 173 -2.55 -23.22 8.54
CA THR A 173 -2.09 -21.93 8.00
C THR A 173 -2.74 -21.61 6.66
N GLU A 174 -2.91 -22.58 5.77
CA GLU A 174 -3.64 -22.40 4.51
C GLU A 174 -5.11 -22.05 4.77
N GLU A 175 -5.76 -22.70 5.75
CA GLU A 175 -7.13 -22.40 6.15
C GLU A 175 -7.26 -20.98 6.73
N LEU A 176 -6.34 -20.57 7.62
CA LEU A 176 -6.29 -19.20 8.14
C LEU A 176 -6.06 -18.16 7.03
N LEU A 177 -5.22 -18.46 6.04
CA LEU A 177 -5.02 -17.59 4.88
C LEU A 177 -6.28 -17.51 4.01
N ALA A 178 -6.99 -18.63 3.81
CA ALA A 178 -8.26 -18.65 3.08
C ALA A 178 -9.35 -17.85 3.82
N GLN A 179 -9.46 -18.00 5.14
CA GLN A 179 -10.40 -17.26 5.98
C GLN A 179 -10.10 -15.76 5.97
N SER A 180 -8.83 -15.37 6.14
CA SER A 180 -8.42 -13.96 6.10
C SER A 180 -8.61 -13.33 4.72
N ALA A 181 -8.33 -14.04 3.63
CA ALA A 181 -8.64 -13.59 2.28
C ALA A 181 -10.16 -13.39 2.08
N GLY A 182 -10.99 -14.28 2.64
CA GLY A 182 -12.44 -14.12 2.68
C GLY A 182 -12.89 -12.86 3.42
N ALA A 183 -12.33 -12.62 4.62
CA ALA A 183 -12.62 -11.43 5.43
C ALA A 183 -12.19 -10.13 4.72
N ILE A 184 -11.01 -10.11 4.08
CA ILE A 184 -10.54 -8.97 3.30
C ILE A 184 -11.47 -8.68 2.11
N ARG A 185 -11.96 -9.71 1.41
CA ARG A 185 -12.95 -9.53 0.34
C ARG A 185 -14.26 -8.93 0.85
N GLN A 186 -14.75 -9.41 2.00
CA GLN A 186 -15.95 -8.85 2.64
C GLN A 186 -15.73 -7.38 3.02
N LEU A 187 -14.60 -7.04 3.64
CA LEU A 187 -14.25 -5.66 3.99
C LEU A 187 -14.10 -4.77 2.76
N HIS A 188 -13.54 -5.29 1.67
CA HIS A 188 -13.46 -4.57 0.41
C HIS A 188 -14.85 -4.30 -0.18
N GLN A 189 -15.75 -5.28 -0.14
CA GLN A 189 -17.14 -5.11 -0.59
C GLN A 189 -17.90 -4.09 0.26
N THR A 190 -17.75 -4.11 1.59
CA THR A 190 -18.37 -3.12 2.47
C THR A 190 -17.80 -1.71 2.26
N LEU A 191 -16.48 -1.59 2.02
CA LEU A 191 -15.86 -0.31 1.67
C LEU A 191 -16.41 0.24 0.34
N ILE A 192 -16.55 -0.60 -0.69
CA ILE A 192 -17.14 -0.19 -1.96
C ILE A 192 -18.59 0.27 -1.76
N ALA A 193 -19.38 -0.48 -0.99
CA ALA A 193 -20.77 -0.13 -0.71
C ALA A 193 -20.89 1.20 0.05
N THR A 194 -20.05 1.44 1.06
CA THR A 194 -20.05 2.70 1.82
C THR A 194 -19.56 3.89 0.98
N LEU A 195 -18.55 3.71 0.13
CA LEU A 195 -18.10 4.73 -0.82
C LEU A 195 -19.19 5.08 -1.85
N ALA A 196 -19.89 4.07 -2.39
CA ALA A 196 -21.01 4.28 -3.30
C ALA A 196 -22.17 5.00 -2.62
N HIS A 197 -22.46 4.67 -1.36
CA HIS A 197 -23.47 5.36 -0.57
C HIS A 197 -23.08 6.82 -0.29
N GLY A 198 -21.84 7.07 0.15
CA GLY A 198 -21.32 8.42 0.42
C GLY A 198 -21.28 9.31 -0.82
N SER A 199 -20.89 8.77 -1.98
CA SER A 199 -20.94 9.51 -3.25
C SER A 199 -22.37 9.85 -3.66
N GLY A 200 -23.33 8.96 -3.39
CA GLY A 200 -24.76 9.22 -3.55
C GLY A 200 -25.25 10.40 -2.70
N ILE A 201 -24.88 10.44 -1.41
CA ILE A 201 -25.22 11.55 -0.51
C ILE A 201 -24.60 12.86 -0.98
N LEU A 202 -23.29 12.86 -1.32
CA LEU A 202 -22.61 14.07 -1.81
C LEU A 202 -23.21 14.60 -3.10
N ARG A 203 -23.61 13.71 -4.02
CA ARG A 203 -24.31 14.10 -5.24
C ARG A 203 -25.67 14.72 -4.92
N GLY A 204 -26.44 14.13 -4.02
CA GLY A 204 -27.72 14.70 -3.56
C GLY A 204 -27.55 16.09 -2.94
N LEU A 205 -26.57 16.26 -2.05
CA LEU A 205 -26.25 17.57 -1.45
C LEU A 205 -25.77 18.59 -2.50
N SER A 206 -24.98 18.16 -3.48
CA SER A 206 -24.54 19.03 -4.57
C SER A 206 -25.72 19.47 -5.45
N GLU A 207 -26.63 18.56 -5.77
CA GLU A 207 -27.86 18.86 -6.53
C GLU A 207 -28.75 19.83 -5.74
N GLU A 208 -28.88 19.65 -4.42
CA GLU A 208 -29.63 20.56 -3.54
C GLU A 208 -28.97 21.95 -3.42
N ILE A 209 -27.65 22.02 -3.22
CA ILE A 209 -26.90 23.29 -3.14
C ILE A 209 -26.98 24.05 -4.46
N THR A 210 -26.83 23.36 -5.60
CA THR A 210 -26.93 24.00 -6.92
C THR A 210 -28.34 24.50 -7.19
N ALA A 211 -29.37 23.75 -6.80
CA ALA A 211 -30.76 24.21 -6.86
C ALA A 211 -30.97 25.46 -5.98
N ASN A 212 -30.56 25.43 -4.71
CA ASN A 212 -30.69 26.55 -3.79
C ASN A 212 -29.91 27.79 -4.26
N MET A 213 -28.67 27.62 -4.75
CA MET A 213 -27.88 28.72 -5.32
C MET A 213 -28.53 29.30 -6.58
N SER A 214 -29.17 28.49 -7.41
CA SER A 214 -29.88 29.00 -8.59
C SER A 214 -31.07 29.88 -8.20
N ILE A 215 -31.81 29.50 -7.15
CA ILE A 215 -32.92 30.27 -6.58
C ILE A 215 -32.39 31.59 -5.99
N LEU A 216 -31.34 31.51 -5.16
CA LEU A 216 -30.69 32.67 -4.55
C LEU A 216 -30.13 33.64 -5.61
N HIS A 217 -29.53 33.11 -6.68
CA HIS A 217 -29.03 33.92 -7.78
C HIS A 217 -30.17 34.59 -8.55
N ALA A 218 -31.27 33.89 -8.81
CA ALA A 218 -32.45 34.48 -9.45
C ALA A 218 -33.05 35.60 -8.60
N GLU A 219 -33.15 35.40 -7.28
CA GLU A 219 -33.65 36.40 -6.34
C GLU A 219 -32.71 37.60 -6.22
N LEU A 220 -31.40 37.37 -6.14
CA LEU A 220 -30.39 38.43 -6.08
C LEU A 220 -30.38 39.26 -7.37
N VAL A 221 -30.43 38.62 -8.54
CA VAL A 221 -30.53 39.32 -9.83
C VAL A 221 -31.81 40.14 -9.90
N ASN A 222 -32.94 39.60 -9.42
CA ASN A 222 -34.19 40.34 -9.40
C ASN A 222 -34.13 41.57 -8.48
N VAL A 223 -33.67 41.40 -7.24
CA VAL A 223 -33.54 42.50 -6.26
C VAL A 223 -32.53 43.55 -6.72
N THR A 224 -31.37 43.13 -7.23
CA THR A 224 -30.35 44.07 -7.72
C THR A 224 -30.80 44.80 -8.96
N SER A 225 -31.46 44.12 -9.91
CA SER A 225 -31.99 44.77 -11.11
C SER A 225 -33.05 45.82 -10.75
N VAL A 226 -34.04 45.48 -9.91
CA VAL A 226 -35.08 46.42 -9.45
C VAL A 226 -34.46 47.62 -8.74
N ARG A 227 -33.48 47.41 -7.85
CA ARG A 227 -32.83 48.51 -7.10
C ARG A 227 -31.95 49.41 -7.98
N ILE A 228 -31.26 48.83 -8.96
CA ILE A 228 -30.47 49.59 -9.93
C ILE A 228 -31.39 50.40 -10.83
N PHE A 229 -32.46 49.79 -11.37
CA PHE A 229 -33.43 50.49 -12.20
C PHE A 229 -34.16 51.61 -11.44
N SER A 230 -34.59 51.38 -10.20
CA SER A 230 -35.22 52.44 -9.40
C SER A 230 -34.22 53.56 -9.08
N SER A 231 -32.97 53.23 -8.74
CA SER A 231 -31.96 54.25 -8.44
C SER A 231 -31.55 55.05 -9.68
N ILE A 232 -31.47 54.41 -10.86
CA ILE A 232 -31.19 55.09 -12.12
C ILE A 232 -32.37 55.99 -12.49
N ASP A 233 -33.61 55.50 -12.37
CA ASP A 233 -34.81 56.29 -12.67
C ASP A 233 -34.95 57.48 -11.73
N ASP A 234 -34.74 57.30 -10.42
CA ASP A 234 -34.74 58.39 -9.44
C ASP A 234 -33.66 59.44 -9.74
N LYS A 235 -32.44 59.01 -10.07
CA LYS A 235 -31.33 59.91 -10.42
C LYS A 235 -31.58 60.61 -11.75
N MET A 236 -32.12 59.92 -12.75
CA MET A 236 -32.41 60.49 -14.06
C MET A 236 -33.57 61.48 -13.97
N ASN A 237 -34.62 61.17 -13.23
CA ASN A 237 -35.74 62.07 -12.97
C ASN A 237 -35.31 63.28 -12.14
N SER A 238 -34.39 63.12 -11.17
CA SER A 238 -33.81 64.24 -10.42
C SER A 238 -32.96 65.14 -11.33
N ALA A 239 -32.07 64.55 -12.14
CA ALA A 239 -31.24 65.28 -13.09
C ALA A 239 -32.08 66.00 -14.16
N LEU A 240 -33.17 65.37 -14.67
CA LEU A 240 -34.10 65.98 -15.61
C LEU A 240 -34.90 67.12 -14.98
N LYS A 241 -35.35 66.97 -13.72
CA LYS A 241 -36.00 68.07 -12.97
C LYS A 241 -35.04 69.24 -12.76
N GLU A 242 -33.78 68.96 -12.45
CA GLU A 242 -32.77 69.98 -12.23
C GLU A 242 -32.37 70.69 -13.54
N LEU A 243 -32.21 69.94 -14.64
CA LEU A 243 -32.04 70.49 -15.99
C LEU A 243 -33.23 71.34 -16.42
N ARG A 244 -34.47 70.88 -16.17
CA ARG A 244 -35.68 71.64 -16.50
C ARG A 244 -35.77 72.93 -15.69
N LYS A 245 -35.50 72.87 -14.38
CA LYS A 245 -35.50 74.04 -13.50
C LYS A 245 -34.40 75.05 -13.90
N ASN A 246 -33.23 74.56 -14.28
CA ASN A 246 -32.14 75.42 -14.75
C ASN A 246 -32.42 76.00 -16.14
N HIS A 247 -33.12 75.26 -17.01
CA HIS A 247 -33.51 75.76 -18.33
C HIS A 247 -34.65 76.77 -18.23
N GLU A 248 -35.67 76.53 -17.38
CA GLU A 248 -36.74 77.50 -17.11
C GLU A 248 -36.18 78.77 -16.46
N SER A 249 -35.28 78.68 -15.46
CA SER A 249 -34.68 79.88 -14.86
C SER A 249 -33.73 80.61 -15.82
N SER A 250 -32.93 79.91 -16.61
CA SER A 250 -32.01 80.51 -17.59
C SER A 250 -32.76 81.18 -18.74
N THR A 251 -33.80 80.54 -19.27
CA THR A 251 -34.62 81.11 -20.36
C THR A 251 -35.49 82.27 -19.88
N GLU A 252 -36.07 82.20 -18.69
CA GLU A 252 -36.82 83.32 -18.09
C GLU A 252 -35.92 84.52 -17.80
N THR A 253 -34.71 84.28 -17.28
CA THR A 253 -33.74 85.36 -17.01
C THR A 253 -33.18 85.96 -18.31
N ALA A 254 -32.93 85.14 -19.34
CA ALA A 254 -32.48 85.62 -20.65
C ALA A 254 -33.59 86.40 -21.38
N LEU A 255 -34.85 85.94 -21.30
CA LEU A 255 -36.00 86.63 -21.90
C LEU A 255 -36.28 87.96 -21.19
N LEU A 256 -36.23 87.99 -19.86
CA LEU A 256 -36.38 89.23 -19.09
C LEU A 256 -35.26 90.24 -19.39
N ARG A 257 -34.00 89.78 -19.50
CA ARG A 257 -32.88 90.65 -19.91
C ARG A 257 -33.02 91.13 -21.36
N ALA A 258 -33.51 90.28 -22.27
CA ALA A 258 -33.75 90.68 -23.66
C ALA A 258 -34.89 91.71 -23.77
N ILE A 259 -35.96 91.53 -22.99
CA ILE A 259 -37.07 92.48 -22.89
C ILE A 259 -36.59 93.82 -22.31
N ASP A 260 -35.75 93.81 -21.28
CA ASP A 260 -35.20 95.03 -20.69
C ASP A 260 -34.22 95.73 -21.63
N ALA A 261 -33.39 94.97 -22.36
CA ALA A 261 -32.50 95.51 -23.39
C ALA A 261 -33.27 96.14 -24.57
N ILE A 262 -34.37 95.50 -25.02
CA ILE A 262 -35.27 96.05 -26.04
C ILE A 262 -35.96 97.31 -25.52
N ARG A 263 -36.39 97.33 -24.25
CA ARG A 263 -37.03 98.49 -23.63
C ARG A 263 -36.08 99.69 -23.52
N VAL A 264 -34.83 99.45 -23.11
CA VAL A 264 -33.77 100.48 -23.06
C VAL A 264 -33.43 100.98 -24.47
N ALA A 265 -33.36 100.09 -25.47
CA ALA A 265 -33.16 100.47 -26.87
C ALA A 265 -34.33 101.31 -27.42
N LEU A 266 -35.58 101.00 -27.04
CA LEU A 266 -36.78 101.74 -27.46
C LEU A 266 -36.87 103.13 -26.81
N ILE A 267 -36.48 103.25 -25.53
CA ILE A 267 -36.36 104.55 -24.84
C ILE A 267 -35.28 105.41 -25.51
N ARG A 268 -34.14 104.80 -25.85
CA ARG A 268 -33.04 105.48 -26.54
C ARG A 268 -33.46 105.94 -27.95
N ALA A 269 -34.09 105.08 -28.74
CA ALA A 269 -34.61 105.42 -30.06
C ALA A 269 -35.69 106.52 -30.01
N ASN A 270 -36.57 106.52 -29.00
CA ASN A 270 -37.54 107.60 -28.81
C ASN A 270 -36.89 108.92 -28.39
N SER A 271 -35.82 108.88 -27.60
CA SER A 271 -35.04 110.09 -27.26
C SER A 271 -34.23 110.62 -28.44
N GLU A 272 -33.75 109.74 -29.33
CA GLU A 272 -33.09 110.08 -30.58
C GLU A 272 -34.08 110.65 -31.59
N ILE A 273 -35.27 110.07 -31.74
CA ILE A 273 -36.35 110.65 -32.57
C ILE A 273 -36.81 112.01 -32.04
N ALA A 274 -36.84 112.22 -30.72
CA ALA A 274 -37.14 113.53 -30.12
C ALA A 274 -36.03 114.56 -30.37
N ASN A 275 -34.76 114.14 -30.31
CA ASN A 275 -33.61 114.98 -30.64
C ASN A 275 -33.47 115.24 -32.14
N ASP A 276 -33.83 114.29 -33.00
CA ASP A 276 -33.86 114.44 -34.45
C ASP A 276 -35.02 115.33 -34.88
N ARG A 277 -36.15 115.30 -34.17
CA ARG A 277 -37.24 116.28 -34.38
C ARG A 277 -36.83 117.70 -34.01
N ALA A 278 -35.98 117.87 -32.99
CA ALA A 278 -35.39 119.16 -32.62
C ALA A 278 -34.25 119.59 -33.56
N SER A 279 -33.52 118.62 -34.15
CA SER A 279 -32.40 118.86 -35.06
C SER A 279 -32.87 119.12 -36.49
N VAL A 280 -33.92 118.45 -36.96
CA VAL A 280 -34.58 118.71 -38.26
C VAL A 280 -35.30 120.08 -38.27
N GLN A 281 -35.69 120.62 -37.11
CA GLN A 281 -36.15 122.01 -37.01
C GLN A 281 -35.03 123.07 -37.02
N LYS A 282 -33.76 122.66 -36.79
CA LYS A 282 -32.59 123.57 -36.82
C LYS A 282 -31.69 123.40 -38.04
N LEU A 283 -31.76 122.29 -38.77
CA LEU A 283 -30.92 121.98 -39.94
C LEU A 283 -31.56 122.28 -41.31
N VAL A 284 -32.68 123.02 -41.34
CA VAL A 284 -33.18 123.73 -42.54
C VAL A 284 -32.54 125.14 -42.67
N ALA A 285 -31.50 125.44 -41.87
CA ALA A 285 -30.57 126.54 -42.11
C ALA A 285 -29.13 126.00 -42.22
N HIS A 286 -28.85 125.47 -43.41
CA HIS A 286 -27.56 125.27 -44.10
C HIS A 286 -26.28 124.93 -43.30
N ASP A 287 -25.83 123.68 -43.54
CA ASP A 287 -24.47 123.16 -43.80
C ASP A 287 -23.37 123.40 -42.75
N GLY A 288 -22.91 122.44 -41.92
CA GLY A 288 -23.10 120.98 -41.85
C GLY A 288 -21.75 120.28 -41.54
N PRO A 289 -21.39 120.03 -40.26
CA PRO A 289 -20.16 119.31 -39.91
C PRO A 289 -20.43 117.79 -39.76
N VAL A 290 -19.72 117.00 -40.56
CA VAL A 290 -19.70 115.52 -40.59
C VAL A 290 -19.08 114.88 -39.31
N ALA A 291 -18.72 115.69 -38.31
CA ALA A 291 -17.98 115.22 -37.13
C ALA A 291 -18.82 114.47 -36.09
N THR A 292 -20.14 114.69 -35.99
CA THR A 292 -20.98 114.10 -34.92
C THR A 292 -21.53 112.71 -35.25
N LEU A 293 -21.55 112.32 -36.53
CA LEU A 293 -21.97 110.97 -36.96
C LEU A 293 -20.90 109.89 -36.70
N LEU A 294 -19.63 110.28 -36.62
CA LEU A 294 -18.53 109.35 -36.35
C LEU A 294 -18.38 108.97 -34.88
N ASP A 295 -18.72 109.86 -33.93
CA ASP A 295 -18.64 109.54 -32.49
C ASP A 295 -19.75 108.58 -32.03
N ASN A 296 -20.95 108.69 -32.60
CA ASN A 296 -22.08 107.82 -32.25
C ASN A 296 -21.89 106.38 -32.77
N PHE A 297 -21.17 106.20 -33.88
CA PHE A 297 -20.85 104.86 -34.40
C PHE A 297 -19.82 104.13 -33.54
N GLY A 298 -18.88 104.87 -32.93
CA GLY A 298 -17.89 104.32 -31.98
C GLY A 298 -18.51 103.81 -30.68
N GLN A 299 -19.57 104.47 -30.18
CA GLN A 299 -20.30 104.01 -28.98
C GLN A 299 -21.19 102.78 -29.23
N GLN A 300 -21.78 102.64 -30.43
CA GLN A 300 -22.55 101.44 -30.76
C GLN A 300 -21.65 100.20 -30.94
N GLN A 301 -20.44 100.39 -31.49
CA GLN A 301 -19.49 99.28 -31.66
C GLN A 301 -18.98 98.74 -30.32
N THR A 302 -18.74 99.61 -29.33
CA THR A 302 -18.28 99.19 -27.99
C THR A 302 -19.35 98.44 -27.19
N LEU A 303 -20.63 98.81 -27.34
CA LEU A 303 -21.75 98.08 -26.72
C LEU A 303 -21.98 96.70 -27.36
N ALA A 304 -21.83 96.58 -28.69
CA ALA A 304 -21.91 95.30 -29.39
C ALA A 304 -20.78 94.35 -28.97
N PHE A 305 -19.56 94.86 -28.77
CA PHE A 305 -18.45 94.07 -28.25
C PHE A 305 -18.67 93.61 -26.81
N ALA A 306 -19.26 94.44 -25.94
CA ALA A 306 -19.58 94.06 -24.57
C ALA A 306 -20.66 92.95 -24.50
N ALA A 307 -21.69 93.02 -25.35
CA ALA A 307 -22.72 92.00 -25.46
C ALA A 307 -22.18 90.66 -25.99
N SER A 308 -21.31 90.70 -27.00
CA SER A 308 -20.64 89.51 -27.53
C SER A 308 -19.75 88.85 -26.46
N ARG A 309 -19.02 89.64 -25.66
CA ARG A 309 -18.18 89.13 -24.57
C ARG A 309 -18.99 88.50 -23.43
N ALA A 310 -20.17 89.06 -23.12
CA ALA A 310 -21.07 88.46 -22.14
C ALA A 310 -21.61 87.10 -22.62
N HIS A 311 -21.94 86.98 -23.91
CA HIS A 311 -22.41 85.73 -24.49
C HIS A 311 -21.29 84.66 -24.56
N GLN A 312 -20.05 85.08 -24.79
CA GLN A 312 -18.87 84.21 -24.74
C GLN A 312 -18.66 83.61 -23.34
N ILE A 313 -18.79 84.42 -22.29
CA ILE A 313 -18.63 83.97 -20.89
C ILE A 313 -19.72 82.95 -20.50
N GLU A 314 -20.95 83.10 -21.01
CA GLU A 314 -22.05 82.18 -20.73
C GLU A 314 -21.87 80.83 -21.47
N LEU A 315 -21.34 80.85 -22.70
CA LEU A 315 -20.92 79.66 -23.43
C LEU A 315 -19.78 78.92 -22.72
N GLU A 316 -18.81 79.64 -22.17
CA GLU A 316 -17.72 79.06 -21.37
C GLU A 316 -18.24 78.43 -20.07
N SER A 317 -19.23 79.06 -19.42
CA SER A 317 -19.89 78.51 -18.22
C SER A 317 -20.62 77.20 -18.52
N GLN A 318 -21.39 77.14 -19.63
CA GLN A 318 -22.07 75.92 -20.07
C GLN A 318 -21.08 74.81 -20.46
N ASN A 319 -19.98 75.17 -21.12
CA ASN A 319 -18.94 74.20 -21.46
C ASN A 319 -18.22 73.64 -20.21
N GLY A 320 -18.06 74.48 -19.18
CA GLY A 320 -17.58 74.06 -17.86
C GLY A 320 -18.50 73.05 -17.18
N GLN A 321 -19.82 73.25 -17.24
CA GLN A 321 -20.81 72.30 -16.70
C GLN A 321 -20.79 70.95 -17.44
N LEU A 322 -20.64 70.98 -18.78
CA LEU A 322 -20.50 69.77 -19.58
C LEU A 322 -19.21 69.00 -19.23
N HIS A 323 -18.09 69.70 -19.04
CA HIS A 323 -16.83 69.08 -18.62
C HIS A 323 -16.93 68.44 -17.23
N GLN A 324 -17.66 69.07 -16.31
CA GLN A 324 -17.89 68.51 -14.97
C GLN A 324 -18.75 67.23 -15.03
N ALA A 325 -19.77 67.19 -15.88
CA ALA A 325 -20.58 65.98 -16.10
C ALA A 325 -19.75 64.83 -16.70
N ILE A 326 -18.87 65.12 -17.68
CA ILE A 326 -17.96 64.14 -18.28
C ILE A 326 -16.96 63.61 -17.26
N SER A 327 -16.43 64.47 -16.37
CA SER A 327 -15.52 64.08 -15.29
C SER A 327 -16.18 63.10 -14.31
N ASN A 328 -17.44 63.36 -13.93
CA ASN A 328 -18.20 62.48 -13.05
C ASN A 328 -18.44 61.09 -13.68
N LEU A 329 -18.76 61.04 -14.98
CA LEU A 329 -18.89 59.78 -15.72
C LEU A 329 -17.57 59.00 -15.79
N ARG A 330 -16.45 59.70 -15.99
CA ARG A 330 -15.11 59.07 -15.97
C ARG A 330 -14.78 58.47 -14.60
N GLY A 331 -15.18 59.13 -13.50
CA GLY A 331 -15.02 58.60 -12.14
C GLY A 331 -15.78 57.29 -11.90
N VAL A 332 -17.03 57.20 -12.38
CA VAL A 332 -17.84 55.97 -12.29
C VAL A 332 -17.20 54.83 -13.09
N ILE A 333 -16.68 55.11 -14.29
CA ILE A 333 -15.98 54.11 -15.12
C ILE A 333 -14.72 53.58 -14.40
N GLN A 334 -13.96 54.44 -13.72
CA GLN A 334 -12.76 54.01 -12.98
C GLN A 334 -13.09 53.09 -11.79
N GLU A 335 -14.21 53.34 -11.09
CA GLU A 335 -14.67 52.46 -10.00
C GLU A 335 -15.07 51.07 -10.52
N VAL A 336 -15.68 50.99 -11.71
CA VAL A 336 -16.00 49.71 -12.36
C VAL A 336 -14.72 48.93 -12.70
N TYR A 337 -13.68 49.59 -13.23
CA TYR A 337 -12.40 48.93 -13.48
C TYR A 337 -11.70 48.42 -12.22
N ARG A 338 -11.80 49.16 -11.10
CA ARG A 338 -11.26 48.73 -9.80
C ARG A 338 -12.00 47.50 -9.25
N PHE A 339 -13.32 47.47 -9.41
CA PHE A 339 -14.12 46.31 -9.01
C PHE A 339 -13.73 45.05 -9.80
N ASP A 340 -13.53 45.19 -11.11
CA ASP A 340 -13.10 44.08 -11.98
C ASP A 340 -11.66 43.60 -11.70
N ALA A 341 -10.75 44.51 -11.33
CA ALA A 341 -9.41 44.13 -10.90
C ALA A 341 -9.45 43.30 -9.62
N ARG A 342 -10.25 43.73 -8.63
CA ARG A 342 -10.39 43.02 -7.36
C ARG A 342 -11.05 41.65 -7.49
N ARG A 343 -11.98 41.51 -8.44
CA ARG A 343 -12.58 40.22 -8.79
C ARG A 343 -11.56 39.22 -9.34
N ARG A 344 -10.57 39.68 -10.13
CA ARG A 344 -9.50 38.82 -10.66
C ARG A 344 -8.54 38.34 -9.57
N GLU A 345 -8.15 39.22 -8.65
CA GLU A 345 -7.28 38.87 -7.52
C GLU A 345 -7.88 37.74 -6.67
N LEU A 346 -9.19 37.80 -6.37
CA LEU A 346 -9.88 36.76 -5.59
C LEU A 346 -9.90 35.40 -6.31
N LEU A 347 -10.04 35.39 -7.64
CA LEU A 347 -9.98 34.15 -8.43
C LEU A 347 -8.57 33.55 -8.43
N GLU A 348 -7.53 34.37 -8.50
CA GLU A 348 -6.14 33.91 -8.40
C GLU A 348 -5.83 33.33 -7.01
N GLU A 349 -6.29 33.98 -5.94
CA GLU A 349 -6.13 33.46 -4.56
C GLU A 349 -6.82 32.10 -4.39
N GLU A 350 -8.00 31.91 -4.96
CA GLU A 350 -8.72 30.63 -4.92
C GLU A 350 -7.96 29.52 -5.67
N ILE A 351 -7.39 29.82 -6.84
CA ILE A 351 -6.56 28.88 -7.61
C ILE A 351 -5.29 28.49 -6.83
N VAL A 352 -4.64 29.46 -6.19
CA VAL A 352 -3.45 29.22 -5.36
C VAL A 352 -3.79 28.37 -4.13
N SER A 353 -4.93 28.64 -3.48
CA SER A 353 -5.44 27.85 -2.36
C SER A 353 -5.70 26.39 -2.76
N LYS A 354 -6.37 26.18 -3.90
CA LYS A 354 -6.61 24.84 -4.48
C LYS A 354 -5.29 24.10 -4.75
N ARG A 355 -4.28 24.75 -5.36
CA ARG A 355 -2.95 24.14 -5.57
C ARG A 355 -2.24 23.75 -4.27
N ARG A 356 -2.36 24.55 -3.21
CA ARG A 356 -1.77 24.23 -1.88
C ARG A 356 -2.47 23.03 -1.23
N SER A 357 -3.79 22.91 -1.36
CA SER A 357 -4.55 21.78 -0.83
C SER A 357 -4.15 20.45 -1.50
N VAL A 358 -3.98 20.44 -2.83
CA VAL A 358 -3.53 19.28 -3.59
C VAL A 358 -2.11 18.85 -3.19
N LYS A 359 -1.19 19.81 -3.00
CA LYS A 359 0.18 19.51 -2.52
C LYS A 359 0.19 18.84 -1.13
N LYS A 360 -0.72 19.22 -0.23
CA LYS A 360 -0.85 18.59 1.10
C LYS A 360 -1.50 17.20 1.05
N ALA A 361 -2.42 16.97 0.11
CA ALA A 361 -3.08 15.67 -0.07
C ALA A 361 -2.16 14.61 -0.73
N ARG A 362 -1.18 15.04 -1.53
CA ARG A 362 -0.21 14.17 -2.24
C ARG A 362 0.48 13.12 -1.35
N PRO A 363 1.15 13.48 -0.23
CA PRO A 363 1.83 12.49 0.61
C PRO A 363 0.86 11.52 1.30
N LEU A 364 -0.36 11.95 1.63
CA LEU A 364 -1.38 11.10 2.24
C LEU A 364 -1.88 10.04 1.25
N LEU A 365 -2.19 10.45 0.01
CA LEU A 365 -2.59 9.51 -1.05
C LEU A 365 -1.47 8.53 -1.41
N LEU A 366 -0.21 8.99 -1.45
CA LEU A 366 0.94 8.12 -1.73
C LEU A 366 1.26 7.15 -0.58
N SER A 367 0.87 7.45 0.67
CA SER A 367 1.02 6.52 1.79
C SER A 367 -0.03 5.39 1.81
N LEU A 368 -1.14 5.56 1.10
CA LEU A 368 -2.25 4.60 1.04
C LEU A 368 -2.06 3.51 -0.01
N ILE A 369 -1.09 3.63 -0.93
CA ILE A 369 -0.86 2.66 -2.01
C ILE A 369 0.64 2.32 -2.10
N PRO A 370 1.12 1.33 -1.32
CA PRO A 370 2.54 0.94 -1.28
C PRO A 370 3.07 0.33 -2.59
N ASP A 371 2.19 -0.29 -3.39
CA ASP A 371 2.59 -1.14 -4.52
C ASP A 371 2.83 -0.41 -5.85
N ILE A 372 2.56 0.90 -5.94
CA ILE A 372 2.80 1.70 -7.16
C ILE A 372 4.21 2.35 -7.15
N ALA A 373 5.05 2.02 -6.18
CA ALA A 373 6.36 2.64 -6.00
C ALA A 373 7.37 2.41 -7.14
N SER A 374 7.08 1.57 -8.15
CA SER A 374 8.01 1.25 -9.26
C SER A 374 7.83 2.11 -10.52
N GLU A 375 6.71 2.82 -10.71
CA GLU A 375 6.48 3.74 -11.86
C GLU A 375 6.47 5.21 -11.40
N ARG A 376 7.45 5.55 -10.55
CA ARG A 376 7.40 6.77 -9.71
C ARG A 376 7.72 8.08 -10.45
N ASP A 377 8.36 8.01 -11.62
CA ASP A 377 9.00 9.19 -12.23
C ASP A 377 8.35 9.71 -13.53
N ASP A 378 7.38 9.00 -14.13
CA ASP A 378 6.80 9.37 -15.45
C ASP A 378 5.40 10.03 -15.42
N ILE A 379 4.79 10.17 -14.24
CA ILE A 379 3.44 10.76 -14.16
C ILE A 379 3.55 12.27 -13.99
N ASP A 380 3.26 13.02 -15.06
CA ASP A 380 3.15 14.48 -15.01
C ASP A 380 1.87 14.92 -14.27
N TRP A 381 2.04 15.21 -12.98
CA TRP A 381 0.98 15.68 -12.09
C TRP A 381 0.59 17.15 -12.29
N THR A 382 1.25 17.86 -13.21
CA THR A 382 1.02 19.30 -13.40
C THR A 382 0.00 19.64 -14.48
N GLY A 383 -0.39 18.66 -15.32
CA GLY A 383 -1.38 18.85 -16.38
C GLY A 383 -2.82 18.59 -15.95
N GLU A 384 -3.76 19.34 -16.55
CA GLU A 384 -5.23 19.16 -16.45
C GLU A 384 -5.72 17.73 -16.80
N ARG A 385 -4.87 16.91 -17.44
CA ARG A 385 -5.17 15.51 -17.78
C ARG A 385 -4.92 14.50 -16.66
N SER A 386 -4.37 14.93 -15.52
CA SER A 386 -3.98 14.03 -14.41
C SER A 386 -5.17 13.34 -13.72
N PHE A 387 -6.35 13.97 -13.69
CA PHE A 387 -7.56 13.36 -13.10
C PHE A 387 -8.10 12.19 -13.91
N SER A 388 -8.02 12.27 -15.25
CA SER A 388 -8.42 11.20 -16.17
C SER A 388 -7.47 9.99 -16.11
N SER A 389 -6.17 10.23 -15.92
CA SER A 389 -5.18 9.14 -15.78
C SER A 389 -5.32 8.39 -14.46
N LEU A 390 -5.63 9.10 -13.36
CA LEU A 390 -5.92 8.50 -12.06
C LEU A 390 -7.18 7.61 -12.08
N THR A 391 -8.22 8.00 -12.82
CA THR A 391 -9.44 7.19 -12.96
C THR A 391 -9.19 5.93 -13.79
N LEU A 392 -8.26 5.96 -14.75
CA LEU A 392 -7.87 4.82 -15.57
C LEU A 392 -7.01 3.80 -14.80
N LEU A 393 -6.06 4.29 -13.98
CA LEU A 393 -5.25 3.44 -13.10
C LEU A 393 -6.06 2.74 -12.01
N VAL A 394 -7.03 3.44 -11.39
CA VAL A 394 -7.94 2.82 -10.40
C VAL A 394 -8.90 1.81 -11.04
N ARG A 395 -9.20 1.93 -12.34
CA ARG A 395 -10.01 0.96 -13.08
C ARG A 395 -9.26 -0.32 -13.44
N ASN A 396 -7.96 -0.23 -13.67
CA ASN A 396 -7.12 -1.40 -14.01
C ASN A 396 -6.53 -2.11 -12.79
N ALA A 397 -6.58 -1.48 -11.61
CA ALA A 397 -6.17 -2.07 -10.32
C ALA A 397 -7.32 -2.79 -9.57
N ARG A 398 -8.53 -2.81 -10.13
CA ARG A 398 -9.60 -3.75 -9.78
C ARG A 398 -9.59 -4.91 -10.77
#